data_AF-A0A8B6D2B9-F1
#
_entry.id   AF-A0A8B6D2B9-F1
#
_cell.length_a   1.000
_cell.length_b   1.000
_cell.length_c   1.000
_cell.angle_alpha   90.00
_cell.angle_beta   90.00
_cell.angle_gamma   90.00
#
_symmetry.space_group_name_H-M   'P 1'
#
loop_
_entity.id
_entity.type
_entity.pdbx_description
1 polymer ?
#
loop_
_entity_poly.entity_id
_entity_poly.type
_entity_poly.pdbx_seq_one_letter_code
_entity_poly.pdbx_strand_id
1 'polypeptide(L)'
;MREKGFSNCVPIGVFTNVSNSNPEGSKIYDHIWISSRTHNAFSGNSGVIRENLTSPLIPNGWSWGGVVSDHCPVWTELYTGKDYDSADLRIIPDTSFTITG
;
A
#
# COMPACT_ATOMS: atom_id res chain seq x y z
N MET A 1 12.63 -1.41 -10.74
CA MET A 1 12.72 -0.76 -9.41
C MET A 1 13.92 -1.26 -8.60
N ARG A 2 14.12 -2.58 -8.45
CA ARG A 2 15.29 -3.15 -7.74
C ARG A 2 16.65 -2.66 -8.26
N GLU A 3 16.83 -2.67 -9.58
CA GLU A 3 18.04 -2.15 -10.25
C GLU A 3 18.31 -0.67 -9.96
N LYS A 4 17.28 0.08 -9.57
CA LYS A 4 17.37 1.50 -9.19
C LYS A 4 17.59 1.69 -7.68
N GLY A 5 17.85 0.62 -6.92
CA GLY A 5 18.12 0.65 -5.48
C GLY A 5 16.87 0.66 -4.57
N PHE A 6 15.68 0.41 -5.12
CA PHE A 6 14.44 0.34 -4.33
C PHE A 6 14.17 -1.08 -3.82
N SER A 7 13.65 -1.19 -2.62
CA SER A 7 13.17 -2.45 -2.03
C SER A 7 11.65 -2.52 -2.05
N ASN A 8 11.09 -3.70 -2.34
CA ASN A 8 9.65 -3.94 -2.25
C ASN A 8 9.27 -4.29 -0.82
N CYS A 9 8.25 -3.63 -0.27
CA CYS A 9 7.71 -3.96 1.04
C CYS A 9 6.76 -5.16 0.97
N VAL A 10 6.02 -5.33 -0.12
CA VAL A 10 4.99 -6.39 -0.21
C VAL A 10 5.66 -7.77 -0.16
N PRO A 11 5.20 -8.70 0.71
CA PRO A 11 5.78 -10.03 0.86
C PRO A 11 5.88 -10.80 -0.47
N ILE A 12 7.01 -11.48 -0.67
CA ILE A 12 7.24 -12.30 -1.87
C ILE A 12 6.33 -13.53 -1.82
N GLY A 13 5.73 -13.88 -2.96
CA GLY A 13 4.88 -15.08 -3.09
C GLY A 13 3.44 -14.86 -2.65
N VAL A 14 3.06 -13.64 -2.26
CA VAL A 14 1.67 -13.30 -1.91
C VAL A 14 1.01 -12.64 -3.11
N PHE A 15 -0.10 -13.22 -3.60
CA PHE A 15 -0.86 -12.62 -4.70
C PHE A 15 -1.50 -11.29 -4.28
N THR A 16 -1.67 -10.39 -5.23
CA THR A 16 -2.28 -9.07 -5.01
C THR A 16 -3.51 -8.85 -5.89
N ASN A 17 -3.97 -9.91 -6.58
CA ASN A 17 -5.24 -9.91 -7.27
C ASN A 17 -6.27 -10.80 -6.56
N VAL A 18 -7.54 -10.53 -6.84
CA VAL A 18 -8.67 -11.32 -6.33
C VAL A 18 -9.74 -11.41 -7.41
N SER A 19 -10.56 -12.46 -7.35
CA SER A 19 -11.77 -12.56 -8.17
C SER A 19 -12.82 -13.38 -7.44
N ASN A 20 -14.09 -13.23 -7.84
CA ASN A 20 -15.17 -14.04 -7.28
C ASN A 20 -14.96 -15.56 -7.49
N SER A 21 -14.27 -15.97 -8.56
CA SER A 21 -13.96 -17.38 -8.83
C SER A 21 -12.66 -17.88 -8.19
N ASN A 22 -11.78 -16.98 -7.76
CA ASN A 22 -10.51 -17.31 -7.14
C ASN A 22 -10.16 -16.26 -6.06
N PRO A 23 -10.67 -16.43 -4.83
CA PRO A 23 -10.41 -15.51 -3.72
C PRO A 23 -8.94 -15.46 -3.27
N GLU A 24 -8.19 -16.54 -3.46
CA GLU A 24 -6.77 -16.59 -3.09
C GLU A 24 -5.89 -15.76 -4.03
N GLY A 25 -6.37 -15.52 -5.25
CA GLY A 25 -5.61 -14.85 -6.31
C GLY A 25 -4.70 -15.79 -7.07
N SER A 26 -3.95 -15.23 -8.02
CA SER A 26 -3.07 -15.99 -8.91
C SER A 26 -1.85 -15.20 -9.40
N LYS A 27 -1.82 -13.89 -9.17
CA LYS A 27 -0.84 -12.98 -9.73
C LYS A 27 -0.44 -11.91 -8.73
N ILE A 28 0.77 -11.40 -8.90
CA ILE A 28 1.32 -10.30 -8.11
C ILE A 28 1.45 -9.12 -9.06
N TYR A 29 0.55 -8.16 -8.93
CA TYR A 29 0.52 -6.93 -9.74
C TYR A 29 0.96 -5.71 -8.94
N ASP A 30 0.57 -5.66 -7.68
CA ASP A 30 0.76 -4.48 -6.83
C ASP A 30 1.99 -4.61 -5.92
N HIS A 31 2.73 -3.51 -5.80
CA HIS A 31 3.97 -3.42 -5.04
C HIS A 31 4.09 -2.05 -4.39
N ILE A 32 4.73 -1.98 -3.22
CA ILE A 32 5.15 -0.72 -2.59
C ILE A 32 6.67 -0.69 -2.61
N TRP A 33 7.25 0.21 -3.40
CA TRP A 33 8.69 0.37 -3.54
C TRP A 33 9.17 1.54 -2.71
N ILE A 34 10.12 1.27 -1.81
CA ILE A 34 10.73 2.30 -0.96
C ILE A 34 12.22 2.48 -1.30
N SER A 35 12.69 3.71 -1.18
CA SER A 35 14.11 4.04 -1.35
C SER A 35 14.94 3.57 -0.14
N SER A 36 16.26 3.50 -0.27
CA SER A 36 17.14 3.18 0.86
C SER A 36 17.00 4.15 2.03
N ARG A 37 16.69 5.44 1.77
CA ARG A 37 16.43 6.43 2.83
C ARG A 37 15.13 6.13 3.57
N THR A 38 14.07 5.81 2.83
CA THR A 38 12.75 5.47 3.40
C THR A 38 12.77 4.14 4.14
N HIS A 39 13.65 3.21 3.74
CA HIS A 39 13.82 1.93 4.41
C HIS A 39 14.17 2.07 5.91
N ASN A 40 14.85 3.14 6.32
CA ASN A 40 15.16 3.39 7.72
C ASN A 40 13.90 3.68 8.57
N ALA A 41 12.80 4.07 7.94
CA ALA A 41 11.51 4.30 8.59
C ALA A 41 10.59 3.07 8.51
N PHE A 42 10.96 2.02 7.78
CA PHE A 42 10.13 0.83 7.62
C PHE A 42 10.11 0.00 8.91
N SER A 43 8.92 -0.27 9.45
CA SER A 43 8.78 -1.05 10.68
C SER A 43 9.04 -2.55 10.50
N GLY A 44 9.08 -3.01 9.24
CA GLY A 44 9.08 -4.43 8.89
C GLY A 44 7.68 -5.00 8.63
N ASN A 45 6.62 -4.27 9.01
CA ASN A 45 5.24 -4.72 8.86
C ASN A 45 4.65 -4.28 7.52
N SER A 46 4.09 -5.23 6.79
CA SER A 46 3.43 -5.01 5.51
C SER A 46 2.51 -6.19 5.19
N GLY A 47 1.63 -6.02 4.20
CA GLY A 47 0.78 -7.11 3.79
C GLY A 47 -0.18 -6.76 2.65
N VAL A 48 -1.05 -7.72 2.40
CA VAL A 48 -2.14 -7.64 1.41
C VAL A 48 -3.44 -7.83 2.16
N ILE A 49 -4.37 -6.90 2.01
CA ILE A 49 -5.71 -7.02 2.60
C ILE A 49 -6.53 -7.96 1.71
N ARG A 50 -7.11 -9.01 2.31
CA ARG A 50 -7.94 -10.00 1.59
C ARG A 50 -9.37 -10.10 2.11
N GLU A 51 -9.62 -9.51 3.26
CA GLU A 51 -10.90 -9.54 3.93
C GLU A 51 -11.83 -8.44 3.39
N ASN A 52 -13.14 -8.73 3.36
CA ASN A 52 -14.18 -7.76 3.03
C ASN A 52 -14.00 -7.07 1.66
N LEU A 53 -13.38 -7.76 0.70
CA LEU A 53 -13.21 -7.26 -0.67
C LEU A 53 -14.41 -7.50 -1.57
N THR A 54 -15.53 -7.97 -1.03
CA THR A 54 -16.79 -8.18 -1.75
C THR A 54 -17.90 -7.35 -1.12
N SER A 55 -18.89 -6.98 -1.92
CA SER A 55 -20.06 -6.26 -1.45
C SER A 55 -21.34 -6.88 -2.01
N PRO A 56 -22.39 -7.10 -1.19
CA PRO A 56 -23.68 -7.57 -1.66
C PRO A 56 -24.32 -6.69 -2.72
N LEU A 57 -23.89 -5.42 -2.84
CA LEU A 57 -24.46 -4.46 -3.78
C LEU A 57 -23.64 -4.31 -5.07
N ILE A 58 -22.57 -5.10 -5.24
CA ILE A 58 -21.78 -5.11 -6.46
C ILE A 58 -22.20 -6.30 -7.34
N PRO A 59 -22.46 -6.08 -8.64
CA PRO A 59 -22.77 -7.17 -9.56
C PRO A 59 -21.60 -8.15 -9.74
N ASN A 60 -21.93 -9.42 -9.91
CA ASN A 60 -21.02 -10.50 -10.30
C ASN A 60 -21.64 -11.29 -11.47
N GLY A 61 -21.53 -10.75 -12.68
CA GLY A 61 -22.27 -11.29 -13.83
C GLY A 61 -23.78 -11.19 -13.61
N TRP A 62 -24.46 -12.34 -13.58
CA TRP A 62 -25.92 -12.43 -13.33
C TRP A 62 -26.29 -12.58 -11.85
N SER A 63 -25.33 -12.48 -10.93
CA SER A 63 -25.56 -12.51 -9.47
C SER A 63 -25.05 -11.24 -8.78
N TRP A 64 -25.24 -11.17 -7.47
CA TRP A 64 -24.75 -10.09 -6.59
C TRP A 64 -23.61 -10.60 -5.69
N GLY A 65 -22.88 -9.69 -5.04
CA GLY A 65 -21.73 -10.07 -4.19
C GLY A 65 -20.38 -9.99 -4.89
N GLY A 66 -20.25 -9.13 -5.89
CA GLY A 66 -19.02 -8.94 -6.65
C GLY A 66 -17.87 -8.39 -5.80
N VAL A 67 -16.64 -8.68 -6.26
CA VAL A 67 -15.44 -8.03 -5.72
C VAL A 67 -15.48 -6.53 -5.99
N VAL A 68 -15.01 -5.72 -5.04
CA VAL A 68 -14.94 -4.25 -5.19
C VAL A 68 -13.88 -3.82 -6.21
N SER A 69 -12.89 -4.69 -6.43
CA SER A 69 -11.76 -4.54 -7.35
C SER A 69 -11.18 -5.93 -7.61
N ASP A 70 -10.55 -6.13 -8.76
CA ASP A 70 -9.73 -7.32 -9.03
C ASP A 70 -8.31 -7.21 -8.46
N HIS A 71 -7.99 -6.08 -7.82
CA HIS A 71 -6.76 -5.82 -7.06
C HIS A 71 -7.04 -5.77 -5.55
N CYS A 72 -6.18 -6.42 -4.77
CA CYS A 72 -6.14 -6.33 -3.32
C CYS A 72 -5.37 -5.07 -2.87
N PRO A 73 -5.86 -4.31 -1.89
CA PRO A 73 -5.08 -3.27 -1.25
C PRO A 73 -3.79 -3.85 -0.63
N VAL A 74 -2.67 -3.18 -0.86
CA VAL A 74 -1.39 -3.48 -0.22
C VAL A 74 -1.05 -2.40 0.79
N TRP A 75 -0.45 -2.79 1.91
CA TRP A 75 -0.08 -1.85 2.97
C TRP A 75 1.34 -2.09 3.45
N THR A 76 1.94 -1.03 3.99
CA THR A 76 3.22 -1.04 4.70
C THR A 76 3.13 -0.04 5.83
N GLU A 77 3.79 -0.33 6.94
CA GLU A 77 3.88 0.59 8.07
C GLU A 77 5.24 1.31 8.07
N LEU A 78 5.19 2.62 8.24
CA LEU A 78 6.35 3.51 8.23
C LEU A 78 6.30 4.44 9.45
N TYR A 79 7.40 4.55 10.18
CA TYR A 79 7.54 5.54 11.25
C TYR A 79 7.75 6.94 10.70
N THR A 80 7.20 7.94 11.38
CA THR A 80 7.40 9.36 11.08
C THR A 80 7.87 10.07 12.34
N GLY A 81 8.81 11.01 12.19
CA GLY A 81 9.21 11.89 13.29
C GLY A 81 8.25 13.05 13.53
N LYS A 82 7.23 13.20 12.66
CA LYS A 82 6.12 14.14 12.85
C LYS A 82 4.99 13.42 13.55
N ASP A 83 4.55 13.97 14.66
CA ASP A 83 3.26 13.68 15.23
C ASP A 83 2.19 14.33 14.35
N TYR A 84 1.19 13.58 13.91
CA TYR A 84 0.07 14.09 13.11
C TYR A 84 -1.17 14.35 13.96
N ASP A 85 -1.02 14.39 15.29
CA ASP A 85 -2.03 14.92 16.18
C ASP A 85 -2.40 16.36 15.79
N SER A 86 -3.68 16.69 15.93
CA SER A 86 -4.29 17.92 15.36
C SER A 86 -3.63 19.24 15.80
N ALA A 87 -2.78 19.21 16.83
CA ALA A 87 -1.97 20.35 17.27
C ALA A 87 -0.84 20.71 16.27
N ASP A 88 -0.27 19.72 15.59
CA ASP A 88 0.90 19.85 14.70
C ASP A 88 0.52 19.95 13.20
N LEU A 89 -0.75 19.75 12.85
CA LEU A 89 -1.29 19.96 11.49
C LEU A 89 -1.46 21.45 11.12
N ARG A 90 -1.09 22.39 12.01
CA ARG A 90 -0.96 23.80 11.63
C ARG A 90 0.23 23.90 10.69
N ILE A 91 -0.07 23.97 9.38
CA ILE A 91 0.89 24.15 8.30
C ILE A 91 1.79 25.36 8.62
N ILE A 92 2.96 25.10 9.19
CA ILE A 92 4.05 26.06 9.16
C ILE A 92 4.70 25.84 7.79
N PRO A 93 4.82 26.88 6.94
CA PRO A 93 5.54 26.76 5.68
C PRO A 93 6.95 26.23 5.99
N ASP A 94 7.36 25.18 5.30
CA ASP A 94 8.68 24.56 5.47
C ASP A 94 9.76 25.51 4.90
N THR A 95 10.10 26.56 5.65
CA THR A 95 11.20 27.46 5.34
C THR A 95 12.51 26.80 5.75
N SER A 96 13.08 25.95 4.90
CA SER A 96 14.54 25.84 4.72
C SER A 96 14.93 24.82 3.63
N PHE A 97 14.87 25.25 2.37
CA PHE A 97 15.84 24.79 1.36
C PHE A 97 16.78 25.98 1.08
N THR A 98 17.86 26.09 1.86
CA THR A 98 18.98 26.97 1.51
C THR A 98 19.91 26.20 0.59
N ILE A 99 19.90 26.54 -0.70
CA ILE A 99 20.99 26.19 -1.61
C ILE A 99 22.14 27.15 -1.28
N THR A 100 23.16 26.65 -0.59
CA THR A 100 24.47 27.30 -0.51
C THR A 100 25.41 26.63 -1.48
N GLY A 101 25.93 27.41 -2.44
CA GLY A 101 27.16 27.18 -3.18
C GLY A 101 26.98 26.59 -4.56
#